data_AF-A0AAD3TWL9-F1
#
_entry.id   AF-A0AAD3TWL9-F1
#
_cell.length_a   1.000
_cell.length_b   1.000
_cell.length_c   1.000
_cell.angle_alpha   90.00
_cell.angle_beta   90.00
_cell.angle_gamma   90.00
#
_symmetry.space_group_name_H-M   'P 1'
#
loop_
_entity.id
_entity.type
_entity.pdbx_description
1 polymer ?
#
loop_
_entity_poly.entity_id
_entity_poly.type
_entity_poly.pdbx_seq_one_letter_code
_entity_poly.pdbx_strand_id
1 'polypeptide(L)'
;MVDIWKSGEGPVITAIKSMWSAANLPSPPKELVEWIPGKSPISTYKEVIIALTTYLVVIFGGRELMRNREPFKLKALFRLHNAFLSLGSLILLIVLLEEVATFYLPRGFYYSICHPGAFTPTAITYYMINYYFKYVELIDTVFLFLKKKPLAFLHVFHHSATALLCFTQLEGETSVQWVVIGINLLVHVIMYYYYWATAGGAKIWWKKYLTTMQITQFVIDIFIIYYATTNHFFYKYKINLPWVRDCTGSESAALMGCGLITSYLFLFIAFYKATYKKKSARANTNGVKKTN
;
A
#
# COMPACT_ATOMS: atom_id res chain seq x y z
N MET A 1 -33.29 -6.92 -10.86
CA MET A 1 -31.91 -6.64 -10.45
C MET A 1 -31.34 -5.71 -11.50
N VAL A 2 -30.98 -4.50 -11.09
CA VAL A 2 -30.68 -3.38 -12.00
C VAL A 2 -29.36 -3.65 -12.74
N ASP A 3 -29.39 -3.51 -14.07
CA ASP A 3 -28.24 -3.50 -14.99
C ASP A 3 -27.29 -2.30 -14.74
N ILE A 4 -26.83 -2.11 -13.50
CA ILE A 4 -25.94 -0.98 -13.12
C ILE A 4 -24.51 -1.19 -13.63
N TRP A 5 -24.14 -2.44 -13.95
CA TRP A 5 -22.78 -2.82 -14.34
C TRP A 5 -22.75 -3.47 -15.72
N LYS A 6 -23.20 -2.74 -16.75
CA LYS A 6 -22.75 -3.04 -18.12
C LYS A 6 -21.27 -2.70 -18.23
N SER A 7 -20.54 -3.46 -19.03
CA SER A 7 -19.12 -3.23 -19.36
C SER A 7 -18.92 -1.79 -19.86
N GLY A 8 -18.52 -0.90 -18.96
CA GLY A 8 -18.39 0.53 -19.17
C GLY A 8 -17.65 1.16 -18.00
N GLU A 9 -17.14 2.36 -18.19
CA GLU A 9 -16.36 3.07 -17.18
C GLU A 9 -17.24 3.44 -15.98
N GLY A 10 -16.74 3.21 -14.76
CA GLY A 10 -17.45 3.55 -13.52
C GLY A 10 -17.78 5.05 -13.38
N PRO A 11 -18.71 5.42 -12.50
CA PRO A 11 -19.16 6.81 -12.37
C PRO A 11 -18.04 7.74 -11.93
N VAL A 12 -17.12 7.31 -11.06
CA VAL A 12 -16.03 8.16 -10.57
C VAL A 12 -14.98 8.37 -11.64
N ILE A 13 -14.56 7.32 -12.35
CA ILE A 13 -13.62 7.48 -13.46
C ILE A 13 -14.21 8.32 -14.61
N THR A 14 -15.51 8.18 -14.87
CA THR A 14 -16.22 9.02 -15.85
C THR A 14 -16.21 10.48 -15.43
N ALA A 15 -16.45 10.78 -14.15
CA ALA A 15 -16.38 12.13 -13.62
C ALA A 15 -14.96 12.72 -13.72
N ILE A 16 -13.92 11.94 -13.40
CA ILE A 16 -12.52 12.35 -13.51
C ILE A 16 -12.18 12.71 -14.96
N LYS A 17 -12.54 11.86 -15.93
CA LYS A 17 -12.28 12.13 -17.35
C LYS A 17 -13.06 13.33 -17.88
N SER A 18 -14.31 13.49 -17.44
CA SER A 18 -15.13 14.66 -17.77
C SER A 18 -14.48 15.95 -17.26
N MET A 19 -14.01 15.97 -16.01
CA MET A 19 -13.29 17.11 -15.44
C MET A 19 -11.98 17.39 -16.17
N TRP A 20 -11.23 16.35 -16.55
CA TRP A 20 -9.99 16.48 -17.33
C TRP A 20 -10.25 17.12 -18.70
N SER A 21 -11.27 16.63 -19.40
CA SER A 21 -11.68 17.18 -20.69
C SER A 21 -12.20 18.61 -20.56
N ALA A 22 -12.99 18.92 -19.53
CA ALA A 22 -13.51 20.25 -19.28
C ALA A 22 -12.39 21.27 -18.97
N ALA A 23 -11.28 20.80 -18.38
CA ALA A 23 -10.10 21.61 -18.11
C ALA A 23 -9.18 21.80 -19.33
N ASN A 24 -9.54 21.28 -20.52
CA ASN A 24 -8.73 21.31 -21.74
C ASN A 24 -7.29 20.79 -21.54
N LEU A 25 -7.12 19.78 -20.68
CA LEU A 25 -5.82 19.20 -20.40
C LEU A 25 -5.43 18.21 -21.51
N PRO A 26 -4.15 18.20 -21.95
CA PRO A 26 -3.68 17.27 -22.98
C PRO A 26 -3.79 15.83 -22.48
N SER A 27 -4.01 14.88 -23.39
CA SER A 27 -3.95 13.47 -23.02
C SER A 27 -2.54 13.13 -22.52
N PRO A 28 -2.40 12.45 -21.37
CA PRO A 28 -1.10 12.05 -20.88
C PRO A 28 -0.40 11.09 -21.87
N PRO A 29 0.94 11.12 -21.95
CA PRO A 29 1.74 10.12 -22.66
C PRO A 29 1.33 8.69 -22.28
N LYS A 30 1.40 7.77 -23.26
CA LYS A 30 0.98 6.37 -23.06
C LYS A 30 1.74 5.69 -21.93
N GLU A 31 3.01 6.00 -21.78
CA GLU A 31 3.91 5.45 -20.76
C GLU A 31 3.50 5.81 -19.32
N LEU A 32 2.62 6.81 -19.17
CA LEU A 32 2.06 7.25 -17.88
C LEU A 32 0.65 6.72 -17.61
N VAL A 33 0.01 6.07 -18.58
CA VAL A 33 -1.32 5.46 -18.43
C VAL A 33 -1.31 3.96 -18.69
N GLU A 34 -0.31 3.43 -19.35
CA GLU A 34 -0.10 2.01 -19.61
C GLU A 34 1.25 1.60 -19.02
N TRP A 35 1.28 0.46 -18.32
CA TRP A 35 2.53 -0.12 -17.84
C TRP A 35 3.27 -0.76 -19.00
N ILE A 36 4.40 -0.17 -19.38
CA ILE A 36 5.26 -0.68 -20.45
C ILE A 36 6.67 -0.88 -19.86
N PRO A 37 7.07 -2.13 -19.56
CA PRO A 37 8.39 -2.42 -19.02
C PRO A 37 9.51 -1.82 -19.89
N GLY A 38 10.41 -1.06 -19.27
CA GLY A 38 11.51 -0.36 -19.93
C GLY A 38 11.17 0.97 -20.61
N LYS A 39 9.88 1.38 -20.63
CA LYS A 39 9.46 2.70 -21.13
C LYS A 39 8.77 3.55 -20.07
N SER A 40 7.93 2.93 -19.23
CA SER A 40 7.31 3.63 -18.11
C SER A 40 8.39 4.10 -17.12
N PRO A 41 8.22 5.25 -16.46
CA PRO A 41 9.20 5.71 -15.48
C PRO A 41 9.47 4.68 -14.38
N ILE A 42 10.73 4.43 -14.04
CA ILE A 42 11.11 3.48 -12.98
C ILE A 42 10.48 2.09 -13.22
N SER A 43 10.50 1.62 -14.47
CA SER A 43 9.94 0.31 -14.86
C SER A 43 11.00 -0.77 -15.08
N THR A 44 12.25 -0.50 -14.72
CA THR A 44 13.33 -1.48 -14.77
C THR A 44 13.93 -1.73 -13.39
N TYR A 45 14.41 -2.95 -13.15
CA TYR A 45 15.13 -3.30 -11.91
C TYR A 45 16.28 -2.34 -11.60
N LYS A 46 17.01 -1.88 -12.63
CA LYS A 46 18.11 -0.93 -12.47
C LYS A 46 17.60 0.39 -11.89
N GLU A 47 16.55 0.96 -12.45
CA GLU A 47 15.96 2.22 -11.97
C GLU A 47 15.37 2.07 -10.57
N VAL A 48 14.68 0.96 -10.29
CA VAL A 48 14.14 0.67 -8.96
C VAL A 48 15.25 0.60 -7.92
N ILE A 49 16.33 -0.13 -8.20
CA ILE A 49 17.47 -0.25 -7.29
C ILE A 49 18.15 1.10 -7.07
N ILE A 50 18.34 1.90 -8.13
CA ILE A 50 18.89 3.25 -8.02
C ILE A 50 17.98 4.14 -7.15
N ALA A 51 16.67 4.11 -7.36
CA ALA A 51 15.71 4.89 -6.60
C ALA A 51 15.72 4.51 -5.10
N LEU A 52 15.72 3.22 -4.78
CA LEU A 52 15.75 2.73 -3.40
C LEU A 52 17.09 3.02 -2.72
N THR A 53 18.20 2.87 -3.43
CA THR A 53 19.54 3.22 -2.91
C THR A 53 19.62 4.70 -2.63
N THR A 54 19.14 5.53 -3.56
CA THR A 54 19.07 6.98 -3.39
C THR A 54 18.22 7.35 -2.19
N TYR A 55 17.05 6.73 -2.03
CA TYR A 55 16.21 6.90 -0.84
C TYR A 55 16.98 6.60 0.45
N LEU A 56 17.64 5.44 0.56
CA LEU A 56 18.38 5.09 1.76
C LEU A 56 19.52 6.07 2.06
N VAL A 57 20.27 6.50 1.03
CA VAL A 57 21.33 7.50 1.16
C VAL A 57 20.75 8.83 1.67
N VAL A 58 19.64 9.30 1.11
CA VAL A 58 18.97 10.53 1.55
C VAL A 58 18.49 10.43 2.99
N ILE A 59 17.89 9.30 3.38
CA ILE A 59 17.36 9.12 4.74
C ILE A 59 18.48 9.05 5.79
N PHE A 60 19.51 8.23 5.56
CA PHE A 60 20.60 8.09 6.53
C PHE A 60 21.56 9.28 6.51
N GLY A 61 21.89 9.81 5.33
CA GLY A 61 22.67 11.04 5.20
C GLY A 61 21.94 12.24 5.78
N GLY A 62 20.65 12.40 5.46
CA GLY A 62 19.79 13.45 6.01
C GLY A 62 19.68 13.38 7.53
N ARG A 63 19.59 12.18 8.10
CA ARG A 63 19.62 11.98 9.56
C ARG A 63 20.93 12.47 10.19
N GLU A 64 22.09 12.15 9.60
CA GLU A 64 23.39 12.59 10.14
C GLU A 64 23.58 14.10 10.00
N LEU A 65 23.18 14.69 8.86
CA LEU A 65 23.19 16.13 8.66
C LEU A 65 22.33 16.88 9.68
N MET A 66 21.22 16.27 10.11
CA MET A 66 20.33 16.83 11.12
C MET A 66 20.84 16.65 12.56
N ARG A 67 21.91 15.90 12.80
CA ARG A 67 22.40 15.61 14.17
C ARG A 67 22.65 16.89 14.98
N ASN A 68 23.37 17.84 14.38
CA ASN A 68 23.76 19.11 15.01
C ASN A 68 22.83 20.29 14.68
N ARG A 69 21.66 20.05 14.07
CA ARG A 69 20.70 21.09 13.67
C ARG A 69 19.44 21.05 14.52
N GLU A 70 18.70 22.15 14.60
CA GLU A 70 17.39 22.15 15.26
C GLU A 70 16.31 21.47 14.38
N PRO A 71 15.25 20.87 14.98
CA PRO A 71 14.18 20.24 14.22
C PRO A 71 13.37 21.29 13.44
N PHE A 72 13.11 21.02 12.16
CA PHE A 72 12.34 21.93 11.32
C PHE A 72 10.84 21.96 11.67
N LYS A 73 10.24 23.15 11.63
CA LYS A 73 8.81 23.38 11.90
C LYS A 73 7.97 23.25 10.63
N LEU A 74 7.89 22.05 10.06
CA LEU A 74 7.21 21.77 8.77
C LEU A 74 5.71 21.40 8.94
N LYS A 75 4.99 22.04 9.88
CA LYS A 75 3.62 21.63 10.23
C LYS A 75 2.65 21.72 9.04
N ALA A 76 2.67 22.83 8.31
CA ALA A 76 1.78 23.06 7.17
C ALA A 76 2.05 22.06 6.03
N LEU A 77 3.32 21.91 5.64
CA LEU A 77 3.73 20.95 4.60
C LEU A 77 3.39 19.51 4.99
N PHE A 78 3.64 19.11 6.24
CA PHE A 78 3.29 17.78 6.73
C PHE A 78 1.77 17.56 6.66
N ARG A 79 0.95 18.54 7.03
CA ARG A 79 -0.51 18.44 6.89
C ARG A 79 -0.94 18.32 5.44
N LEU A 80 -0.43 19.18 4.55
CA LEU A 80 -0.76 19.12 3.13
C LEU A 80 -0.42 17.76 2.53
N HIS A 81 0.78 17.24 2.83
CA HIS A 81 1.22 15.92 2.40
C HIS A 81 0.29 14.80 2.88
N ASN A 82 -0.07 14.77 4.16
CA ASN A 82 -0.96 13.75 4.70
C ASN A 82 -2.40 13.89 4.17
N ALA A 83 -2.89 15.10 3.91
CA ALA A 83 -4.19 15.31 3.28
C ALA A 83 -4.17 14.79 1.83
N PHE A 84 -3.12 15.08 1.08
CA PHE A 84 -2.90 14.56 -0.27
C PHE A 84 -2.86 13.02 -0.27
N LEU A 85 -2.08 12.41 0.62
CA LEU A 85 -2.00 10.95 0.71
C LEU A 85 -3.33 10.31 1.11
N SER A 86 -4.07 10.92 2.04
CA SER A 86 -5.39 10.43 2.44
C SER A 86 -6.42 10.52 1.31
N LEU A 87 -6.50 11.65 0.62
CA LEU A 87 -7.47 11.86 -0.47
C LEU A 87 -7.08 11.05 -1.71
N GLY A 88 -5.80 11.02 -2.08
CA GLY A 88 -5.30 10.21 -3.18
C GLY A 88 -5.52 8.72 -2.96
N SER A 89 -5.30 8.22 -1.73
CA SER A 89 -5.61 6.82 -1.38
C SER A 89 -7.11 6.53 -1.50
N LEU A 90 -7.98 7.47 -1.13
CA LEU A 90 -9.43 7.32 -1.21
C LEU A 90 -9.91 7.27 -2.66
N ILE A 91 -9.44 8.22 -3.48
CA ILE A 91 -9.78 8.26 -4.91
C ILE A 91 -9.31 6.98 -5.59
N LEU A 92 -8.07 6.57 -5.35
CA LEU A 92 -7.49 5.36 -5.93
C LEU A 92 -8.23 4.10 -5.47
N LEU A 93 -8.63 4.03 -4.20
CA LEU A 93 -9.45 2.93 -3.69
C LEU A 93 -10.79 2.84 -4.41
N ILE A 94 -11.47 3.97 -4.58
CA ILE A 94 -12.79 4.00 -5.21
C ILE A 94 -12.69 3.53 -6.66
N VAL A 95 -11.79 4.11 -7.47
CA VAL A 95 -11.65 3.72 -8.89
C VAL A 95 -11.17 2.28 -9.04
N LEU A 96 -10.32 1.78 -8.12
CA LEU A 96 -9.89 0.39 -8.11
C LEU A 96 -11.07 -0.55 -7.80
N LEU A 97 -11.91 -0.22 -6.80
CA LEU A 97 -13.07 -1.03 -6.45
C LEU A 97 -14.13 -1.00 -7.55
N GLU A 98 -14.30 0.13 -8.25
CA GLU A 98 -15.16 0.22 -9.43
C GLU A 98 -14.68 -0.75 -10.52
N GLU A 99 -13.39 -0.75 -10.84
CA GLU A 99 -12.84 -1.68 -11.83
C GLU A 99 -12.95 -3.14 -11.38
N VAL A 100 -12.64 -3.43 -10.11
CA VAL A 100 -12.77 -4.78 -9.55
C VAL A 100 -14.20 -5.30 -9.64
N ALA A 101 -15.19 -4.44 -9.39
CA ALA A 101 -16.60 -4.83 -9.48
C ALA A 101 -16.97 -5.38 -10.87
N THR A 102 -16.34 -4.89 -11.96
CA THR A 102 -16.64 -5.32 -13.33
C THR A 102 -16.34 -6.79 -13.59
N PHE A 103 -15.37 -7.39 -12.87
CA PHE A 103 -15.02 -8.81 -12.99
C PHE A 103 -15.39 -9.62 -11.75
N TYR A 104 -15.44 -9.02 -10.56
CA TYR A 104 -15.81 -9.68 -9.32
C TYR A 104 -17.30 -10.03 -9.26
N LEU A 105 -18.19 -9.10 -9.60
CA LEU A 105 -19.65 -9.32 -9.53
C LEU A 105 -20.14 -10.40 -10.50
N PRO A 106 -19.74 -10.43 -11.78
CA PRO A 106 -20.24 -11.44 -12.72
C PRO A 106 -19.54 -12.80 -12.62
N ARG A 107 -18.29 -12.87 -12.17
CA ARG A 107 -17.46 -14.10 -12.22
C ARG A 107 -17.03 -14.63 -10.86
N GLY A 108 -17.29 -13.88 -9.80
CA GLY A 108 -17.02 -14.26 -8.42
C GLY A 108 -15.57 -14.07 -7.96
N PHE A 109 -15.35 -14.35 -6.68
CA PHE A 109 -14.06 -14.11 -5.99
C PHE A 109 -12.90 -14.89 -6.59
N TYR A 110 -13.09 -16.18 -6.90
CA TYR A 110 -11.99 -17.00 -7.43
C TYR A 110 -11.46 -16.43 -8.76
N TYR A 111 -12.37 -16.05 -9.67
CA TYR A 111 -11.99 -15.41 -10.93
C TYR A 111 -11.20 -14.12 -10.67
N SER A 112 -11.67 -13.30 -9.72
CA SER A 112 -11.07 -11.99 -9.44
C SER A 112 -9.66 -12.07 -8.85
N ILE A 113 -9.29 -13.16 -8.19
CA ILE A 113 -7.96 -13.30 -7.57
C ILE A 113 -7.00 -14.20 -8.34
N CYS A 114 -7.49 -15.09 -9.22
CA CYS A 114 -6.67 -16.12 -9.86
C CYS A 114 -6.70 -16.10 -11.39
N HIS A 115 -7.71 -15.51 -12.02
CA HIS A 115 -7.82 -15.56 -13.48
C HIS A 115 -7.03 -14.42 -14.14
N PRO A 116 -6.29 -14.68 -15.25
CA PRO A 116 -5.54 -13.64 -15.96
C PRO A 116 -6.43 -12.49 -16.45
N GLY A 117 -7.67 -12.79 -16.83
CA GLY A 117 -8.64 -11.76 -17.19
C GLY A 117 -9.20 -10.91 -16.03
N ALA A 118 -8.66 -11.02 -14.81
CA ALA A 118 -8.83 -10.03 -13.73
C ALA A 118 -7.70 -8.99 -13.71
N PHE A 119 -6.63 -9.21 -14.49
CA PHE A 119 -5.51 -8.29 -14.69
C PHE A 119 -5.78 -7.43 -15.94
N THR A 120 -6.82 -6.60 -15.87
CA THR A 120 -7.26 -5.77 -17.00
C THR A 120 -6.31 -4.58 -17.24
N PRO A 121 -6.28 -3.99 -18.45
CA PRO A 121 -5.50 -2.77 -18.70
C PRO A 121 -5.81 -1.63 -17.72
N THR A 122 -7.08 -1.46 -17.36
CA THR A 122 -7.52 -0.46 -16.37
C THR A 122 -6.99 -0.79 -14.98
N ALA A 123 -7.06 -2.06 -14.54
CA ALA A 123 -6.52 -2.48 -13.25
C ALA A 123 -5.00 -2.28 -13.19
N ILE A 124 -4.28 -2.62 -14.26
CA ILE A 124 -2.83 -2.37 -14.41
C ILE A 124 -2.52 -0.88 -14.24
N THR A 125 -3.31 -0.01 -14.85
CA THR A 125 -3.16 1.45 -14.72
C THR A 125 -3.24 1.88 -13.25
N TYR A 126 -4.22 1.35 -12.50
CA TYR A 126 -4.38 1.67 -11.08
C TYR A 126 -3.29 1.05 -10.20
N TYR A 127 -2.79 -0.14 -10.52
CA TYR A 127 -1.63 -0.72 -9.84
C TYR A 127 -0.36 0.10 -10.08
N MET A 128 -0.17 0.60 -11.30
CA MET A 128 0.91 1.52 -11.64
C MET A 128 0.78 2.84 -10.88
N ILE A 129 -0.42 3.43 -10.81
CA ILE A 129 -0.64 4.64 -10.00
C ILE A 129 -0.33 4.36 -8.52
N ASN A 130 -0.78 3.23 -7.97
CA ASN A 130 -0.46 2.82 -6.60
C ASN A 130 1.06 2.67 -6.40
N TYR A 131 1.77 2.08 -7.35
CA TYR A 131 3.22 1.93 -7.35
C TYR A 131 3.92 3.29 -7.26
N TYR A 132 3.54 4.26 -8.10
CA TYR A 132 4.09 5.62 -8.01
C TYR A 132 3.71 6.33 -6.71
N PHE A 133 2.50 6.07 -6.19
CA PHE A 133 2.08 6.60 -4.90
C PHE A 133 3.01 6.17 -3.77
N LYS A 134 3.58 4.96 -3.83
CA LYS A 134 4.56 4.49 -2.83
C LYS A 134 5.85 5.31 -2.80
N TYR A 135 6.27 5.89 -3.93
CA TYR A 135 7.40 6.84 -3.94
C TYR A 135 7.05 8.16 -3.27
N VAL A 136 5.80 8.62 -3.42
CA VAL A 136 5.33 9.82 -2.71
C VAL A 136 5.29 9.56 -1.20
N GLU A 137 4.89 8.36 -0.77
CA GLU A 137 4.93 7.95 0.64
C GLU A 137 6.35 7.96 1.24
N LEU A 138 7.43 7.84 0.44
CA LEU A 138 8.81 7.93 0.95
C LEU A 138 9.13 9.30 1.58
N ILE A 139 8.39 10.34 1.22
CA ILE A 139 8.52 11.69 1.79
C ILE A 139 8.16 11.68 3.29
N ASP A 140 7.35 10.74 3.76
CA ASP A 140 7.08 10.58 5.20
C ASP A 140 8.37 10.40 6.00
N THR A 141 9.27 9.55 5.50
CA THR A 141 10.56 9.30 6.15
C THR A 141 11.43 10.55 6.15
N VAL A 142 11.30 11.39 5.12
CA VAL A 142 11.96 12.70 5.05
C VAL A 142 11.47 13.62 6.17
N PHE A 143 10.15 13.72 6.34
CA PHE A 143 9.57 14.48 7.45
C PHE A 143 10.01 13.96 8.82
N LEU A 144 10.19 12.64 8.98
CA LEU A 144 10.63 12.07 10.25
C LEU A 144 12.04 12.57 10.64
N PHE A 145 13.03 12.47 9.74
CA PHE A 145 14.38 12.90 10.09
C PHE A 145 14.49 14.43 10.22
N LEU A 146 13.80 15.21 9.36
CA LEU A 146 13.78 16.68 9.45
C LEU A 146 13.17 17.18 10.76
N LYS A 147 12.22 16.44 11.33
CA LYS A 147 11.57 16.74 12.63
C LYS A 147 12.27 16.07 13.81
N LYS A 148 13.45 15.45 13.62
CA LYS A 148 14.17 14.66 14.63
C LYS A 148 13.29 13.60 15.32
N LYS A 149 12.40 12.96 14.56
CA LYS A 149 11.62 11.82 15.02
C LYS A 149 12.42 10.52 14.79
N PRO A 150 12.25 9.51 15.65
CA PRO A 150 12.98 8.26 15.51
C PRO A 150 12.62 7.56 14.20
N LEU A 151 13.64 7.22 13.40
CA LEU A 151 13.50 6.37 12.23
C LEU A 151 13.44 4.91 12.69
N ALA A 152 12.23 4.41 12.92
CA ALA A 152 12.03 3.01 13.26
C ALA A 152 12.41 2.11 12.08
N PHE A 153 13.11 1.01 12.34
CA PHE A 153 13.46 0.02 11.31
C PHE A 153 12.22 -0.42 10.52
N LEU A 154 11.12 -0.74 11.23
CA LEU A 154 9.84 -1.12 10.61
C LEU A 154 9.39 -0.11 9.55
N HIS A 155 9.53 1.18 9.79
CA HIS A 155 9.08 2.21 8.86
C HIS A 155 9.97 2.24 7.61
N VAL A 156 11.29 2.36 7.77
CA VAL A 156 12.22 2.44 6.64
C VAL A 156 12.18 1.15 5.79
N PHE A 157 12.14 0.00 6.45
CA PHE A 157 12.03 -1.30 5.78
C PHE A 157 10.71 -1.43 5.03
N HIS A 158 9.57 -1.14 5.67
CA HIS A 158 8.26 -1.19 5.01
C HIS A 158 8.19 -0.27 3.79
N HIS A 159 8.58 1.00 3.91
CA HIS A 159 8.47 1.95 2.80
C HIS A 159 9.34 1.56 1.59
N SER A 160 10.59 1.12 1.84
CA SER A 160 11.47 0.67 0.76
C SER A 160 11.03 -0.67 0.15
N ALA A 161 10.69 -1.65 0.98
CA ALA A 161 10.29 -2.97 0.50
C ALA A 161 8.90 -2.96 -0.17
N THR A 162 7.97 -2.09 0.25
CA THR A 162 6.65 -1.99 -0.38
C THR A 162 6.73 -1.38 -1.78
N ALA A 163 7.62 -0.41 -2.02
CA ALA A 163 7.86 0.10 -3.37
C ALA A 163 8.44 -1.00 -4.30
N LEU A 164 9.41 -1.79 -3.80
CA LEU A 164 9.93 -2.95 -4.54
C LEU A 164 8.84 -4.01 -4.78
N LEU A 165 8.00 -4.27 -3.76
CA LEU A 165 6.90 -5.22 -3.86
C LEU A 165 5.96 -4.84 -5.00
N CYS A 166 5.46 -3.61 -5.02
CA CYS A 166 4.57 -3.13 -6.08
C CYS A 166 5.17 -3.31 -7.48
N PHE A 167 6.47 -2.99 -7.65
CA PHE A 167 7.16 -3.23 -8.93
C PHE A 167 7.15 -4.70 -9.33
N THR A 168 7.55 -5.62 -8.46
CA THR A 168 7.58 -7.05 -8.79
C THR A 168 6.19 -7.66 -9.01
N GLN A 169 5.13 -7.11 -8.39
CA GLN A 169 3.77 -7.57 -8.63
C GLN A 169 3.23 -7.11 -9.99
N LEU A 170 3.65 -5.93 -10.45
CA LEU A 170 3.36 -5.45 -11.81
C LEU A 170 4.06 -6.34 -12.85
N GLU A 171 5.37 -6.55 -12.71
CA GLU A 171 6.15 -7.42 -13.61
C GLU A 171 5.71 -8.89 -13.54
N GLY A 172 5.20 -9.32 -12.39
CA GLY A 172 4.75 -10.68 -12.17
C GLY A 172 3.32 -10.96 -12.59
N GLU A 173 2.57 -9.98 -13.08
CA GLU A 173 1.16 -10.10 -13.52
C GLU A 173 0.26 -10.85 -12.52
N THR A 174 0.41 -10.54 -11.22
CA THR A 174 -0.29 -11.26 -10.16
C THR A 174 -1.72 -10.73 -10.00
N SER A 175 -2.73 -11.50 -10.41
CA SER A 175 -4.14 -11.06 -10.36
C SER A 175 -4.66 -10.82 -8.93
N VAL A 176 -4.06 -11.47 -7.93
CA VAL A 176 -4.46 -11.34 -6.52
C VAL A 176 -4.17 -9.95 -5.92
N GLN A 177 -3.31 -9.14 -6.56
CA GLN A 177 -2.77 -7.92 -5.96
C GLN A 177 -3.83 -6.84 -5.65
N TRP A 178 -4.97 -6.81 -6.34
CA TRP A 178 -6.03 -5.82 -6.04
C TRP A 178 -6.53 -5.94 -4.60
N VAL A 179 -6.55 -7.15 -4.02
CA VAL A 179 -7.03 -7.34 -2.65
C VAL A 179 -6.08 -6.66 -1.67
N VAL A 180 -4.79 -6.95 -1.80
CA VAL A 180 -3.73 -6.39 -0.95
C VAL A 180 -3.67 -4.86 -1.11
N ILE A 181 -3.72 -4.37 -2.35
CA ILE A 181 -3.72 -2.94 -2.64
C ILE A 181 -4.98 -2.27 -2.08
N GLY A 182 -6.16 -2.85 -2.30
CA GLY A 182 -7.44 -2.29 -1.85
C GLY A 182 -7.52 -2.16 -0.33
N ILE A 183 -7.16 -3.21 0.40
CA ILE A 183 -7.15 -3.17 1.88
C ILE A 183 -6.07 -2.19 2.38
N ASN A 184 -4.89 -2.16 1.73
CA ASN A 184 -3.85 -1.20 2.08
C ASN A 184 -4.30 0.25 1.89
N LEU A 185 -4.94 0.57 0.76
CA LEU A 185 -5.46 1.90 0.48
C LEU A 185 -6.51 2.30 1.52
N LEU A 186 -7.43 1.40 1.88
CA LEU A 186 -8.43 1.65 2.94
C LEU A 186 -7.75 2.01 4.27
N VAL A 187 -6.76 1.23 4.69
CA VAL A 187 -6.01 1.52 5.92
C VAL A 187 -5.21 2.83 5.81
N HIS A 188 -4.65 3.13 4.64
CA HIS A 188 -3.91 4.36 4.37
C HIS A 188 -4.80 5.61 4.41
N VAL A 189 -6.04 5.55 3.90
CA VAL A 189 -7.02 6.63 4.06
C VAL A 189 -7.17 6.99 5.54
N ILE A 190 -7.39 5.99 6.39
CA ILE A 190 -7.63 6.21 7.83
C ILE A 190 -6.33 6.66 8.54
N MET A 191 -5.20 6.06 8.19
CA MET A 191 -3.89 6.37 8.78
C MET A 191 -3.44 7.80 8.47
N TYR A 192 -3.50 8.22 7.21
CA TYR A 192 -3.09 9.56 6.79
C TYR A 192 -4.06 10.63 7.27
N TYR A 193 -5.36 10.34 7.30
CA TYR A 193 -6.33 11.21 7.98
C TYR A 193 -5.97 11.40 9.46
N TYR A 194 -5.63 10.32 10.17
CA TYR A 194 -5.18 10.39 11.56
C TYR A 194 -3.94 11.29 11.72
N TYR A 195 -2.93 11.15 10.84
CA TYR A 195 -1.73 12.00 10.90
C TYR A 195 -2.00 13.46 10.55
N TRP A 196 -2.85 13.73 9.56
CA TRP A 196 -3.30 15.08 9.23
C TRP A 196 -4.02 15.74 10.42
N ALA A 197 -4.98 15.03 11.03
CA ALA A 197 -5.78 15.54 12.14
C ALA A 197 -4.93 15.76 13.40
N THR A 198 -4.07 14.81 13.75
CA THR A 198 -3.17 14.95 14.91
C THR A 198 -2.12 16.05 14.70
N ALA A 199 -1.63 16.24 13.48
CA ALA A 199 -0.80 17.38 13.14
C ALA A 199 -1.57 18.71 13.21
N GLY A 200 -2.89 18.71 13.04
CA GLY A 200 -3.77 19.86 13.29
C GLY A 200 -3.94 20.20 14.77
N GLY A 201 -3.59 19.29 15.69
CA GLY A 201 -3.77 19.44 17.13
C GLY A 201 -4.88 18.57 17.72
N ALA A 202 -5.55 17.75 16.90
CA ALA A 202 -6.58 16.84 17.38
C ALA A 202 -5.97 15.75 18.30
N LYS A 203 -6.60 15.52 19.44
CA LYS A 203 -6.23 14.43 20.36
C LYS A 203 -7.14 13.23 20.09
N ILE A 204 -6.64 12.27 19.32
CA ILE A 204 -7.41 11.10 18.90
C ILE A 204 -7.13 9.90 19.82
N TRP A 205 -8.17 9.41 20.49
CA TRP A 205 -8.10 8.30 21.45
C TRP A 205 -7.96 6.92 20.80
N TRP A 206 -8.43 6.76 19.57
CA TRP A 206 -8.48 5.47 18.87
C TRP A 206 -7.18 5.06 18.16
N LYS A 207 -6.04 5.68 18.46
CA LYS A 207 -4.72 5.32 17.88
C LYS A 207 -4.42 3.81 17.95
N LYS A 208 -4.82 3.15 19.04
CA LYS A 208 -4.61 1.70 19.21
C LYS A 208 -5.36 0.89 18.15
N TYR A 209 -6.59 1.28 17.82
CA TYR A 209 -7.39 0.60 16.80
C TYR A 209 -6.80 0.76 15.40
N LEU A 210 -6.10 1.88 15.13
CA LEU A 210 -5.35 2.05 13.88
C LEU A 210 -4.28 0.96 13.69
N THR A 211 -3.48 0.69 14.73
CA THR A 211 -2.48 -0.39 14.65
C THR A 211 -3.14 -1.77 14.60
N THR A 212 -4.28 -1.96 15.25
CA THR A 212 -5.05 -3.22 15.12
C THR A 212 -5.55 -3.41 13.69
N MET A 213 -6.08 -2.37 13.03
CA MET A 213 -6.53 -2.44 11.63
C MET A 213 -5.39 -2.81 10.69
N GLN A 214 -4.19 -2.23 10.88
CA GLN A 214 -3.00 -2.60 10.11
C GLN A 214 -2.61 -4.07 10.27
N ILE A 215 -2.68 -4.60 11.51
CA ILE A 215 -2.41 -6.02 11.77
C ILE A 215 -3.48 -6.90 11.11
N THR A 216 -4.75 -6.54 11.25
CA THR A 216 -5.87 -7.27 10.64
C THR A 216 -5.75 -7.31 9.12
N GLN A 217 -5.36 -6.20 8.49
CA GLN A 217 -5.02 -6.17 7.05
C GLN A 217 -4.01 -7.26 6.72
N PHE A 218 -2.84 -7.27 7.36
CA PHE A 218 -1.79 -8.24 6.99
C PHE A 218 -2.21 -9.69 7.21
N VAL A 219 -3.05 -9.96 8.21
CA VAL A 219 -3.62 -11.30 8.41
C VAL A 219 -4.48 -11.71 7.22
N ILE A 220 -5.40 -10.84 6.77
CA ILE A 220 -6.27 -11.09 5.61
C ILE A 220 -5.43 -11.26 4.34
N ASP A 221 -4.47 -10.36 4.11
CA ASP A 221 -3.57 -10.40 2.96
C ASP A 221 -2.82 -11.74 2.89
N ILE A 222 -2.24 -12.19 4.01
CA ILE A 222 -1.53 -13.48 4.10
C ILE A 222 -2.43 -14.64 3.72
N PHE A 223 -3.66 -14.71 4.25
CA PHE A 223 -4.56 -15.83 3.91
C PHE A 223 -4.83 -15.90 2.40
N ILE A 224 -5.05 -14.75 1.77
CA ILE A 224 -5.43 -14.68 0.36
C ILE A 224 -4.23 -14.94 -0.56
N ILE A 225 -3.06 -14.33 -0.29
CA ILE A 225 -1.86 -14.56 -1.11
C ILE A 225 -1.34 -15.99 -0.97
N TYR A 226 -1.41 -16.60 0.23
CA TYR A 226 -1.00 -17.99 0.41
C TYR A 226 -1.97 -18.95 -0.29
N TYR A 227 -3.27 -18.65 -0.26
CA TYR A 227 -4.25 -19.41 -1.03
C TYR A 227 -3.94 -19.37 -2.53
N ALA A 228 -3.74 -18.18 -3.10
CA ALA A 228 -3.43 -18.02 -4.52
C ALA A 228 -2.10 -18.70 -4.90
N THR A 229 -1.06 -18.49 -4.10
CA THR A 229 0.28 -19.06 -4.31
C THR A 229 0.26 -20.59 -4.23
N THR A 230 -0.42 -21.16 -3.23
CA THR A 230 -0.53 -22.62 -3.08
C THR A 230 -1.27 -23.24 -4.26
N ASN A 231 -2.35 -22.62 -4.74
CA ASN A 231 -3.08 -23.09 -5.90
C ASN A 231 -2.24 -23.06 -7.18
N HIS A 232 -1.49 -21.97 -7.42
CA HIS A 232 -0.55 -21.86 -8.54
C HIS A 232 0.49 -22.99 -8.53
N PHE A 233 1.18 -23.19 -7.40
CA PHE A 233 2.19 -24.24 -7.30
C PHE A 233 1.60 -25.65 -7.40
N PHE A 234 0.45 -25.91 -6.76
CA PHE A 234 -0.17 -27.24 -6.81
C PHE A 234 -0.64 -27.59 -8.22
N TYR A 235 -1.18 -26.61 -8.96
CA TYR A 235 -1.53 -26.78 -10.36
C TYR A 235 -0.29 -27.08 -11.22
N LYS A 236 0.78 -26.28 -11.05
CA LYS A 236 2.05 -26.45 -11.79
C LYS A 236 2.71 -27.81 -11.53
N TYR A 237 2.74 -28.26 -10.28
CA TYR A 237 3.31 -29.57 -9.90
C TYR A 237 2.32 -30.74 -10.10
N LYS A 238 1.16 -30.51 -10.72
CA LYS A 238 0.14 -31.52 -11.03
C LYS A 238 -0.28 -32.34 -9.80
N ILE A 239 -0.38 -31.67 -8.65
CA ILE A 239 -0.87 -32.29 -7.42
C ILE A 239 -2.37 -32.50 -7.58
N ASN A 240 -2.78 -33.77 -7.68
CA ASN A 240 -4.15 -34.16 -8.03
C ASN A 240 -5.10 -34.03 -6.83
N LEU A 241 -5.55 -32.80 -6.56
CA LEU A 241 -6.55 -32.49 -5.53
C LEU A 241 -7.78 -31.84 -6.20
N PRO A 242 -9.01 -32.25 -5.84
CA PRO A 242 -10.21 -31.83 -6.56
C PRO A 242 -10.56 -30.34 -6.45
N TRP A 243 -9.92 -29.60 -5.52
CA TRP A 243 -10.11 -28.17 -5.33
C TRP A 243 -9.01 -27.29 -5.95
N VAL A 244 -7.95 -27.89 -6.50
CA VAL A 244 -6.83 -27.13 -7.09
C VAL A 244 -7.24 -26.59 -8.45
N ARG A 245 -7.07 -25.29 -8.64
CA ARG A 245 -7.30 -24.59 -9.90
C ARG A 245 -6.20 -23.55 -10.09
N ASP A 246 -5.77 -23.34 -11.32
CA ASP A 246 -4.62 -22.47 -11.62
C ASP A 246 -4.84 -21.00 -11.22
N CYS A 247 -3.81 -20.35 -10.69
CA CYS A 247 -3.83 -18.92 -10.38
C CYS A 247 -2.71 -18.22 -11.13
N THR A 248 -3.01 -17.11 -11.80
CA THR A 248 -2.01 -16.37 -12.57
C THR A 248 -1.02 -15.63 -11.69
N GLY A 249 0.22 -15.55 -12.16
CA GLY A 249 1.29 -14.80 -11.52
C GLY A 249 2.64 -15.50 -11.66
N SER A 250 3.72 -14.72 -11.66
CA SER A 250 5.07 -15.27 -11.64
C SER A 250 5.43 -15.82 -10.25
N GLU A 251 6.18 -16.92 -10.22
CA GLU A 251 6.59 -17.57 -8.98
C GLU A 251 7.45 -16.65 -8.09
N SER A 252 8.33 -15.87 -8.73
CA SER A 252 9.19 -14.92 -8.02
C SER A 252 8.36 -13.84 -7.32
N ALA A 253 7.36 -13.28 -8.00
CA ALA A 253 6.46 -12.28 -7.43
C ALA A 253 5.60 -12.88 -6.31
N ALA A 254 5.08 -14.09 -6.49
CA ALA A 254 4.29 -14.78 -5.47
C ALA A 254 5.11 -15.05 -4.19
N LEU A 255 6.31 -15.62 -4.32
CA LEU A 255 7.19 -15.91 -3.19
C LEU A 255 7.65 -14.62 -2.48
N MET A 256 7.96 -13.57 -3.25
CA MET A 256 8.35 -12.28 -2.67
C MET A 256 7.18 -11.64 -1.91
N GLY A 257 5.96 -11.70 -2.46
CA GLY A 257 4.74 -11.25 -1.79
C GLY A 257 4.49 -11.98 -0.47
N CYS A 258 4.55 -13.31 -0.47
CA CYS A 258 4.42 -14.13 0.73
C CYS A 258 5.48 -13.76 1.78
N GLY A 259 6.75 -13.64 1.39
CA GLY A 259 7.85 -13.33 2.30
C GLY A 259 7.73 -11.94 2.92
N LEU A 260 7.51 -10.90 2.11
CA LEU A 260 7.45 -9.52 2.58
C LEU A 260 6.22 -9.26 3.46
N ILE A 261 5.03 -9.70 3.04
CA ILE A 261 3.79 -9.47 3.82
C ILE A 261 3.85 -10.23 5.16
N THR A 262 4.41 -11.44 5.18
CA THR A 262 4.68 -12.18 6.44
C THR A 262 5.64 -11.43 7.35
N SER A 263 6.72 -10.86 6.79
CA SER A 263 7.67 -10.06 7.57
C SER A 263 7.00 -8.81 8.18
N TYR A 264 6.09 -8.17 7.45
CA TYR A 264 5.34 -7.01 7.94
C TYR A 264 4.45 -7.37 9.11
N LEU A 265 3.68 -8.47 9.02
CA LEU A 265 2.86 -8.93 10.13
C LEU A 265 3.70 -9.11 11.42
N PHE A 266 4.85 -9.77 11.30
CA PHE A 266 5.75 -9.96 12.45
C PHE A 266 6.23 -8.63 13.04
N LEU A 267 6.70 -7.71 12.20
CA LEU A 267 7.20 -6.41 12.63
C LEU A 267 6.10 -5.54 13.27
N PHE A 268 4.88 -5.56 12.74
CA PHE A 268 3.75 -4.83 13.32
C PHE A 268 3.28 -5.43 14.65
N ILE A 269 3.27 -6.76 14.79
CA ILE A 269 3.01 -7.42 16.08
C ILE A 269 4.09 -7.03 17.10
N ALA A 270 5.36 -7.04 16.71
CA ALA A 270 6.47 -6.63 17.56
C ALA A 270 6.33 -5.16 18.00
N PHE A 271 6.01 -4.26 17.06
CA PHE A 271 5.73 -2.85 17.35
C PHE A 271 4.55 -2.67 18.30
N TYR A 272 3.45 -3.42 18.10
CA TYR A 272 2.27 -3.35 18.97
C TYR A 272 2.61 -3.80 20.40
N LYS A 273 3.33 -4.92 20.55
CA LYS A 273 3.80 -5.39 21.86
C LYS A 273 4.70 -4.36 22.54
N ALA A 274 5.68 -3.81 21.82
CA ALA A 274 6.60 -2.81 22.34
C ALA A 274 5.90 -1.51 22.76
N THR A 275 4.90 -1.05 22.00
CA THR A 275 4.22 0.23 22.24
C THR A 275 3.12 0.13 23.30
N TYR A 276 2.28 -0.90 23.25
CA TYR A 276 1.04 -0.94 24.04
C TYR A 276 1.14 -1.84 25.27
N LYS A 277 1.81 -3.01 25.20
CA LYS A 277 1.96 -3.88 26.38
C LYS A 277 2.91 -3.25 27.41
N LYS A 278 4.01 -2.63 26.95
CA LYS A 278 4.94 -1.91 27.83
C LYS A 278 4.29 -0.69 28.53
N LYS A 279 3.37 0.00 27.84
CA LYS A 279 2.62 1.13 28.41
C LYS A 279 1.61 0.68 29.47
N SER A 280 0.94 -0.45 29.25
CA SER A 280 0.02 -1.05 30.23
C SER A 280 0.75 -1.48 31.51
N ALA A 281 1.94 -2.09 31.38
CA ALA A 281 2.74 -2.50 32.53
C ALA A 281 3.19 -1.28 33.36
N ARG A 282 3.64 -0.20 32.70
CA ARG A 282 4.08 1.03 33.38
C ARG A 282 2.94 1.80 34.05
N ALA A 283 1.74 1.78 33.46
CA ALA A 283 0.53 2.35 34.06
C ALA A 283 0.12 1.60 35.33
N ASN A 284 0.17 0.25 35.32
CA ASN A 284 -0.15 -0.56 36.49
C ASN A 284 0.86 -0.35 37.64
N THR A 285 2.17 -0.27 37.36
CA THR A 285 3.18 0.03 38.40
C THR A 285 3.04 1.43 39.01
N ASN A 286 2.62 2.43 38.23
CA ASN A 286 2.41 3.78 38.72
C ASN A 286 1.07 3.92 39.48
N GLY A 287 0.07 3.09 39.17
CA GLY A 287 -1.17 2.99 39.95
C GLY A 287 -0.92 2.39 41.33
N VAL A 288 -0.14 1.31 41.41
CA VAL A 288 0.23 0.65 42.67
C VAL A 288 1.09 1.56 43.58
N LYS A 289 1.93 2.43 43.02
CA LYS A 289 2.72 3.41 43.80
C LYS A 289 1.93 4.62 44.31
N LYS A 290 0.70 4.86 43.85
CA LYS A 290 -0.14 5.99 44.31
C LYS A 290 -1.16 5.58 45.37
N THR A 291 -1.24 4.30 45.70
CA THR A 291 -2.17 3.72 46.70
C THR A 291 -1.49 3.34 48.01
N ASN A 292 -0.21 3.71 48.20
CA ASN A 292 0.54 3.54 49.44
C ASN A 292 0.92 4.90 50.02
#